data_AF-A0A6V8Q010-F1
#
_entry.id   AF-A0A6V8Q010-F1
#
_cell.length_a   1.000
_cell.length_b   1.000
_cell.length_c   1.000
_cell.angle_alpha   90.00
_cell.angle_beta   90.00
_cell.angle_gamma   90.00
#
_symmetry.space_group_name_H-M   'P 1'
#
loop_
_entity.id
_entity.type
_entity.pdbx_description
1 polymer ?
#
loop_
_entity_poly.entity_id
_entity_poly.type
_entity_poly.pdbx_seq_one_letter_code
_entity_poly.pdbx_strand_id
1 'polypeptide(L)'
;MDSKLGRDLASTEYNIRRAKCEEALNLLKSQLPEVTSLRDVTLAQLERMEEKLGKKLAQRVRHVLSENQRVLKAKEALQKGDLHHLGRLLVQSPLSLRDDFDAVFLSWTFLWSVG
;
A
#
# COMPACT_ATOMS: atom_id res chain seq x y z
N MET A 1 19.80 -9.98 4.50
CA MET A 1 20.83 -9.16 5.19
C MET A 1 20.12 -8.44 6.32
N ASP A 2 20.54 -8.67 7.56
CA ASP A 2 19.78 -8.32 8.77
C ASP A 2 20.27 -6.98 9.35
N SER A 3 19.52 -5.89 9.12
CA SER A 3 19.91 -4.54 9.55
C SER A 3 19.51 -4.29 11.00
N LYS A 4 20.37 -4.66 11.95
CA LYS A 4 20.10 -4.51 13.40
C LYS A 4 19.91 -3.06 13.87
N LEU A 5 20.35 -2.05 13.10
CA LEU A 5 20.10 -0.62 13.35
C LEU A 5 18.68 -0.16 12.96
N GLY A 6 17.99 -0.92 12.10
CA GLY A 6 16.75 -0.48 11.46
C GLY A 6 15.47 -0.74 12.26
N ARG A 7 15.49 -1.53 13.32
CA ARG A 7 14.25 -1.96 14.02
C ARG A 7 13.52 -0.84 14.75
N ASP A 8 14.24 0.12 15.36
CA ASP A 8 13.62 1.25 16.09
C ASP A 8 13.15 2.39 15.17
N LEU A 9 13.92 2.71 14.12
CA LEU A 9 13.47 3.67 13.11
C LEU A 9 12.31 3.10 12.28
N ALA A 10 12.40 1.82 11.89
CA ALA A 10 11.32 1.16 11.15
C ALA A 10 10.05 1.01 11.99
N SER A 11 10.15 0.79 13.31
CA SER A 11 8.98 0.73 14.18
C SER A 11 8.28 2.09 14.28
N THR A 12 9.04 3.18 14.40
CA THR A 12 8.50 4.55 14.44
C THR A 12 7.83 4.91 13.11
N GLU A 13 8.51 4.68 11.99
CA GLU A 13 7.99 4.94 10.66
C GLU A 13 6.78 4.06 10.30
N TYR A 14 6.80 2.79 10.72
CA TYR A 14 5.65 1.90 10.59
C TYR A 14 4.44 2.44 11.37
N ASN A 15 4.66 2.85 12.62
CA ASN A 15 3.60 3.38 13.48
C ASN A 15 3.00 4.66 12.90
N ILE A 16 3.81 5.56 12.34
CA ILE A 16 3.33 6.76 11.65
C ILE A 16 2.43 6.37 10.47
N ARG A 17 2.88 5.45 9.60
CA ARG A 17 2.08 5.02 8.45
C ARG A 17 0.78 4.34 8.87
N ARG A 18 0.81 3.54 9.95
CA ARG A 18 -0.37 2.91 10.53
C ARG A 18 -1.35 3.97 11.04
N ALA A 19 -0.88 4.93 11.83
CA ALA A 19 -1.70 6.03 12.34
C ALA A 19 -2.35 6.83 11.20
N LYS A 20 -1.62 7.05 10.09
CA LYS A 20 -2.19 7.69 8.89
C LYS A 20 -3.27 6.85 8.19
N CYS A 21 -3.16 5.52 8.20
CA CYS A 21 -4.22 4.65 7.69
C CYS A 21 -5.46 4.69 8.59
N GLU A 22 -5.26 4.73 9.91
CA GLU A 22 -6.35 4.86 10.90
C GLU A 22 -7.05 6.23 10.78
N GLU A 23 -6.28 7.30 10.59
CA GLU A 23 -6.81 8.64 10.29
C GLU A 23 -7.70 8.64 9.04
N ALA A 24 -7.21 8.06 7.93
CA ALA A 24 -7.97 7.95 6.69
C ALA A 24 -9.27 7.15 6.90
N LEU A 25 -9.21 6.03 7.64
CA LEU A 25 -10.37 5.20 7.94
C LEU A 25 -11.43 5.97 8.74
N ASN A 26 -11.02 6.77 9.73
CA ASN A 26 -11.94 7.58 10.53
C ASN A 26 -12.63 8.65 9.68
N LEU A 27 -11.90 9.30 8.76
CA LEU A 27 -12.49 10.25 7.82
C LEU A 27 -13.49 9.59 6.87
N LEU A 28 -13.19 8.40 6.37
CA LEU A 28 -14.08 7.61 5.53
C LEU A 28 -15.37 7.22 6.26
N LYS A 29 -15.26 6.70 7.48
CA LYS A 29 -16.41 6.32 8.31
C LYS A 29 -17.41 7.45 8.55
N SER A 30 -16.95 8.70 8.56
CA SER A 30 -17.84 9.86 8.72
C SER A 30 -18.82 10.06 7.57
N GLN A 31 -18.58 9.44 6.40
CA GLN A 31 -19.45 9.52 5.21
C GLN A 31 -19.91 8.14 4.72
N LEU A 32 -19.17 7.08 5.07
CA LEU A 32 -19.39 5.69 4.68
C LEU A 32 -19.44 4.83 5.96
N PRO A 33 -20.53 4.88 6.74
CA PRO A 33 -20.61 4.22 8.05
C PRO A 33 -20.48 2.69 7.98
N GLU A 34 -20.72 2.09 6.82
CA GLU A 34 -20.55 0.66 6.55
C GLU A 34 -19.07 0.22 6.45
N VAL A 35 -18.14 1.16 6.23
CA VAL A 35 -16.72 0.85 6.08
C VAL A 35 -16.10 0.55 7.45
N THR A 36 -15.64 -0.68 7.65
CA THR A 36 -14.99 -1.09 8.90
C THR A 36 -13.47 -1.13 8.78
N SER A 37 -12.97 -1.33 7.56
CA SER A 37 -11.56 -1.42 7.19
C SER A 37 -11.33 -0.72 5.85
N LEU A 38 -10.12 -0.21 5.60
CA LEU A 38 -9.77 0.40 4.31
C LEU A 38 -9.99 -0.54 3.11
N ARG A 39 -9.99 -1.86 3.32
CA ARG A 39 -10.26 -2.85 2.27
C ARG A 39 -11.72 -2.86 1.78
N ASP A 40 -12.63 -2.30 2.57
CA ASP A 40 -14.07 -2.27 2.25
C ASP A 40 -14.40 -1.11 1.28
N VAL A 41 -13.43 -0.24 1.01
CA VAL A 41 -13.57 0.96 0.19
C VAL A 41 -13.42 0.61 -1.29
N THR A 42 -14.35 1.07 -2.12
CA THR A 42 -14.26 0.99 -3.58
C THR A 42 -13.48 2.17 -4.15
N LEU A 43 -12.91 2.04 -5.36
CA LEU A 43 -12.22 3.15 -6.04
C LEU A 43 -13.14 4.37 -6.22
N ALA A 44 -14.41 4.15 -6.58
CA ALA A 44 -15.40 5.22 -6.72
C ALA A 44 -15.74 5.91 -5.38
N GLN A 45 -15.68 5.19 -4.25
CA GLN A 45 -15.79 5.81 -2.92
C GLN A 45 -14.55 6.62 -2.57
N LEU A 46 -13.36 6.12 -2.90
CA LEU A 46 -12.10 6.84 -2.71
C LEU A 46 -12.09 8.16 -3.50
N GLU A 47 -12.42 8.12 -4.81
CA GLU A 47 -12.49 9.29 -5.69
C GLU A 47 -13.40 10.38 -5.12
N ARG A 48 -14.59 10.00 -4.64
CA ARG A 48 -15.54 10.93 -4.00
C ARG A 48 -15.05 11.52 -2.68
N MET A 49 -14.10 10.85 -2.02
CA MET A 49 -13.55 11.25 -0.73
C MET A 49 -12.18 11.92 -0.83
N GLU A 50 -11.60 12.03 -2.03
CA GLU A 50 -10.23 12.54 -2.22
C GLU A 50 -10.03 13.94 -1.65
N GLU A 51 -10.98 14.86 -1.85
CA GLU A 51 -10.90 16.22 -1.30
C GLU A 51 -10.89 16.22 0.23
N LYS A 52 -11.75 15.39 0.85
CA LYS A 52 -11.88 15.31 2.31
C LYS A 52 -10.71 14.57 2.97
N LEU A 53 -10.15 13.58 2.30
CA LEU A 53 -8.95 12.88 2.73
C LEU A 53 -7.69 13.73 2.55
N GLY A 54 -7.68 14.59 1.53
CA GLY A 54 -6.46 15.23 1.06
C GLY A 54 -5.51 14.24 0.38
N LYS A 55 -4.59 14.79 -0.42
CA LYS A 55 -3.72 14.03 -1.33
C LYS A 55 -2.98 12.86 -0.64
N LYS A 56 -2.35 13.11 0.51
CA LYS A 56 -1.49 12.11 1.18
C LYS A 56 -2.28 10.94 1.77
N LEU A 57 -3.46 11.19 2.36
CA LEU A 57 -4.28 10.09 2.88
C LEU A 57 -4.94 9.32 1.73
N ALA A 58 -5.39 10.01 0.69
CA ALA A 58 -5.94 9.36 -0.50
C ALA A 58 -4.92 8.42 -1.17
N GLN A 59 -3.65 8.83 -1.28
CA GLN A 59 -2.56 7.97 -1.75
C GLN A 59 -2.41 6.71 -0.88
N ARG A 60 -2.44 6.84 0.45
CA ARG A 60 -2.35 5.68 1.35
C ARG A 60 -3.51 4.71 1.21
N VAL A 61 -4.73 5.21 1.06
CA VAL A 61 -5.90 4.37 0.80
C VAL A 61 -5.76 3.67 -0.55
N ARG A 62 -5.34 4.39 -1.60
CA ARG A 62 -5.08 3.82 -2.93
C ARG A 62 -4.05 2.69 -2.88
N HIS A 63 -2.95 2.90 -2.15
CA HIS A 63 -1.94 1.86 -1.92
C HIS A 63 -2.59 0.59 -1.36
N VAL A 64 -3.31 0.70 -0.24
CA VAL A 64 -3.96 -0.45 0.44
C VAL A 64 -4.92 -1.18 -0.50
N LEU A 65 -5.77 -0.45 -1.23
CA LEU A 65 -6.69 -1.05 -2.19
C LEU A 65 -5.96 -1.79 -3.32
N SER A 66 -4.96 -1.14 -3.91
CA SER A 66 -4.20 -1.71 -5.02
C SER A 66 -3.40 -2.94 -4.58
N GLU A 67 -2.84 -2.93 -3.37
CA GLU A 67 -2.04 -4.02 -2.83
C GLU A 67 -2.91 -5.23 -2.44
N ASN A 68 -4.07 -5.00 -1.84
CA ASN A 68 -5.05 -6.07 -1.59
C ASN A 68 -5.44 -6.78 -2.90
N GLN A 69 -5.74 -6.00 -3.95
CA GLN A 69 -6.05 -6.57 -5.26
C GLN A 69 -4.86 -7.31 -5.88
N ARG A 70 -3.62 -6.82 -5.64
CA ARG A 70 -2.40 -7.45 -6.14
C ARG A 70 -2.14 -8.80 -5.50
N VAL A 71 -2.39 -8.94 -4.19
CA VAL A 71 -2.29 -10.21 -3.47
C VAL A 71 -3.27 -11.25 -4.03
N LEU A 72 -4.51 -10.84 -4.32
CA LEU A 72 -5.49 -11.74 -4.94
C LEU A 72 -5.04 -12.20 -6.32
N LYS A 73 -4.54 -11.28 -7.16
CA LYS A 73 -3.98 -11.62 -8.49
C LYS A 73 -2.74 -12.52 -8.39
N ALA A 74 -1.88 -12.29 -7.41
CA ALA A 74 -0.68 -13.11 -7.19
C ALA A 74 -1.05 -14.53 -6.76
N LYS A 75 -2.07 -14.68 -5.90
CA LYS A 75 -2.63 -15.99 -5.55
C LYS A 75 -3.14 -16.73 -6.78
N GLU A 76 -3.93 -16.07 -7.63
CA GLU A 76 -4.44 -16.67 -8.86
C GLU A 76 -3.31 -17.07 -9.83
N ALA A 77 -2.30 -16.21 -10.00
CA ALA A 77 -1.14 -16.49 -10.84
C ALA A 77 -0.37 -17.72 -10.34
N LEU A 78 -0.15 -17.82 -9.02
CA LEU A 78 0.46 -18.99 -8.38
C LEU A 78 -0.34 -20.27 -8.62
N GLN A 79 -1.67 -20.21 -8.46
CA GLN A 79 -2.55 -21.37 -8.69
C GLN A 79 -2.53 -21.84 -10.14
N LYS A 80 -2.33 -20.92 -11.09
CA LYS A 80 -2.26 -21.21 -12.54
C LYS A 80 -0.83 -21.53 -13.03
N GLY A 81 0.18 -21.42 -12.18
CA GLY A 81 1.59 -21.56 -12.59
C GLY A 81 2.10 -20.42 -13.47
N ASP A 82 1.42 -19.26 -13.52
CA ASP A 82 1.81 -18.10 -14.33
C ASP A 82 2.89 -17.26 -13.60
N LEU A 83 4.12 -17.76 -13.66
CA LEU A 83 5.27 -17.12 -13.02
C LEU A 83 5.61 -15.75 -13.65
N HIS A 84 5.33 -15.55 -14.93
CA HIS A 84 5.56 -14.26 -15.58
C HIS A 84 4.63 -13.17 -15.04
N HIS A 85 3.33 -13.48 -14.88
CA HIS A 85 2.40 -12.53 -14.29
C HIS A 85 2.72 -12.28 -12.82
N LEU A 86 3.05 -13.33 -12.06
CA LEU A 86 3.49 -13.20 -10.67
C LEU A 86 4.71 -12.26 -10.56
N GLY A 87 5.73 -12.44 -11.41
CA GLY A 87 6.91 -11.58 -11.43
C GLY A 87 6.54 -10.11 -11.64
N ARG A 88 5.65 -9.80 -12.60
CA ARG A 88 5.17 -8.42 -12.81
C ARG A 88 4.48 -7.85 -11.58
N LEU A 89 3.67 -8.64 -10.88
CA LEU A 89 2.99 -8.20 -9.65
C LEU A 89 3.99 -7.90 -8.52
N LEU A 90 5.02 -8.74 -8.37
CA LEU A 90 6.08 -8.53 -7.38
C LEU A 90 6.91 -7.27 -7.63
N VAL A 91 7.06 -6.85 -8.90
CA VAL A 91 7.71 -5.58 -9.26
C VAL A 91 6.83 -4.37 -8.95
N GLN A 92 5.51 -4.49 -9.14
CA GLN A 92 4.58 -3.37 -8.96
C GLN A 92 4.36 -3.01 -7.48
N SER A 93 4.47 -3.97 -6.57
CA SER A 93 4.25 -3.76 -5.13
C SER A 93 5.25 -2.74 -4.53
N PRO A 94 6.58 -2.89 -4.73
CA PRO A 94 7.57 -1.89 -4.30
C PRO A 94 7.36 -0.49 -4.92
N LEU A 95 6.89 -0.41 -6.16
CA LEU A 95 6.59 0.88 -6.80
C LEU A 95 5.44 1.60 -6.09
N SER A 96 4.34 0.88 -5.78
CA SER A 96 3.24 1.46 -5.02
C SER A 96 3.64 1.83 -3.59
N LEU A 97 4.48 1.03 -2.93
CA LEU A 97 5.02 1.38 -1.60
C LEU A 97 5.78 2.71 -1.63
N ARG A 98 6.61 2.94 -2.66
CA ARG A 98 7.33 4.20 -2.83
C ARG A 98 6.40 5.36 -3.17
N ASP A 99 5.58 5.19 -4.20
CA ASP A 99 4.86 6.30 -4.85
C ASP A 99 3.59 6.71 -4.08
N ASP A 100 2.92 5.74 -3.43
CA ASP A 100 1.66 5.97 -2.72
C ASP A 100 1.78 5.83 -1.18
N PHE A 101 2.81 5.14 -0.66
CA PHE A 101 2.92 4.86 0.78
C PHE A 101 4.11 5.51 1.49
N ASP A 102 4.94 6.26 0.74
CA ASP A 102 6.19 6.88 1.20
C ASP A 102 7.10 5.88 1.95
N ALA A 103 7.11 4.62 1.49
CA ALA A 103 7.90 3.55 2.07
C ALA A 103 8.90 3.04 1.03
N VAL A 104 10.19 3.28 1.27
CA VAL A 104 11.29 2.79 0.44
C VAL A 104 12.26 1.98 1.28
N PHE A 105 12.60 0.79 0.80
CA PHE A 105 13.71 0.04 1.36
C PHE A 105 14.99 0.48 0.66
N LEU A 106 15.89 1.16 1.39
CA LEU A 106 17.12 1.78 0.87
C LEU A 106 18.07 0.83 0.12
N SER A 107 17.95 -0.49 0.28
CA SER A 107 18.76 -1.45 -0.50
C SER A 107 18.14 -1.85 -1.85
N TRP A 108 16.85 -1.59 -2.08
CA TRP A 108 16.15 -2.05 -3.29
C TRP A 108 16.24 -1.05 -4.43
N THR A 109 16.39 0.24 -4.16
CA THR A 109 16.71 1.24 -5.19
C THR A 109 18.00 0.89 -5.94
N PHE A 110 19.00 0.34 -5.23
CA PHE A 110 20.28 -0.05 -5.83
C PHE A 110 20.14 -1.20 -6.84
N LEU A 111 19.24 -2.18 -6.62
CA LEU A 111 19.04 -3.30 -7.54
C LEU A 111 18.34 -2.94 -8.86
N TRP A 112 17.62 -1.81 -8.90
CA TRP A 112 16.86 -1.36 -10.08
C TRP A 112 17.58 -0.29 -10.93
N SER A 113 18.66 0.31 -10.44
CA SER A 113 19.47 1.28 -11.19
C SER A 113 20.62 0.65 -11.99
N VAL A 114 20.84 -0.66 -11.89
CA VAL A 114 21.88 -1.41 -12.61
C VAL A 114 21.33 -2.45 -13.59
N GLY A 115 20.07 -2.29 -14.02
CA GLY A 115 19.43 -3.11 -15.06
C GLY A 115 19.35 -2.38 -16.39
#